data_AF-A0A9D3YXY1-F1
#
_entry.id   AF-A0A9D3YXY1-F1
#
_cell.length_a   1.000
_cell.length_b   1.000
_cell.length_c   1.000
_cell.angle_alpha   90.00
_cell.angle_beta   90.00
_cell.angle_gamma   90.00
#
_symmetry.space_group_name_H-M   'P 1'
#
loop_
_entity.id
_entity.type
_entity.pdbx_description
1 polymer ?
#
loop_
_entity_poly.entity_id
_entity_poly.type
_entity_poly.pdbx_seq_one_letter_code
_entity_poly.pdbx_strand_id
1 'polypeptide(L)' 'MVNITTNISADITMNSKELEEVTSYKYLGATLSKYGISTAEVRIRIVMATAVEAIIRKKNKHVLMPS' A
#
# COMPACT_ATOMS: atom_id res chain seq x y z
N MET A 1 -19.28 -7.15 -0.29
CA MET A 1 -18.49 -6.76 -1.48
C MET A 1 -17.19 -7.54 -1.42
N VAL A 2 -17.00 -8.51 -2.32
CA VAL A 2 -15.80 -9.38 -2.31
C VAL A 2 -14.80 -8.76 -3.28
N ASN A 3 -13.71 -8.20 -2.77
CA ASN A 3 -12.69 -7.56 -3.60
C ASN A 3 -11.76 -8.65 -4.16
N ILE A 4 -12.13 -9.22 -5.30
CA ILE A 4 -11.27 -10.19 -6.00
C ILE A 4 -10.19 -9.37 -6.72
N THR A 5 -9.02 -9.25 -6.10
CA THR A 5 -7.80 -8.81 -6.79
C THR A 5 -7.15 -10.02 -7.43
N THR A 6 -7.74 -10.53 -8.51
CA THR A 6 -6.97 -11.37 -9.43
C THR A 6 -5.85 -10.49 -9.98
N ASN A 7 -4.61 -10.94 -9.81
CA ASN A 7 -3.45 -10.29 -10.42
C ASN A 7 -3.48 -10.69 -11.90
N ILE A 8 -4.36 -10.05 -12.67
CA ILE A 8 -4.54 -10.33 -14.10
C ILE A 8 -3.36 -9.67 -14.80
N SER A 9 -2.23 -10.38 -14.89
CA SER A 9 -1.14 -10.01 -15.78
C SER A 9 -1.67 -10.17 -17.20
N ALA A 10 -2.11 -9.09 -17.82
CA ALA A 10 -2.41 -9.08 -19.23
C ALA A 10 -1.09 -9.03 -20.00
N ASP A 11 -0.87 -10.00 -20.89
CA ASP A 11 0.28 -10.04 -21.79
C ASP A 11 0.08 -9.00 -22.90
N ILE A 12 0.29 -7.73 -22.56
CA ILE A 12 0.07 -6.61 -23.48
C ILE A 12 1.37 -6.37 -24.24
N THR A 13 1.33 -6.59 -25.55
CA THR A 13 2.44 -6.31 -26.45
C THR A 13 2.13 -5.12 -27.35
N MET A 14 3.12 -4.26 -27.60
CA MET A 14 3.07 -3.18 -28.58
C MET A 14 4.23 -3.36 -29.55
N ASN A 15 3.94 -3.46 -30.85
CA ASN A 15 4.93 -3.76 -31.89
C ASN A 15 5.77 -5.02 -31.56
N SER A 16 5.10 -6.10 -31.12
CA SER A 16 5.74 -7.36 -30.71
C SER A 16 6.72 -7.25 -29.53
N LYS A 17 6.69 -6.14 -28.78
CA LYS A 17 7.45 -5.96 -27.54
C LYS A 17 6.51 -5.92 -26.33
N GLU A 18 6.84 -6.68 -25.31
CA GLU A 18 6.13 -6.66 -24.02
C GLU A 18 6.20 -5.25 -23.39
N LEU A 19 5.07 -4.76 -22.92
CA LEU A 19 5.01 -3.49 -22.20
C LEU A 19 5.31 -3.70 -20.72
N GLU A 20 6.18 -2.86 -20.16
CA GLU A 20 6.52 -2.90 -18.74
C GLU A 20 5.33 -2.50 -17.85
N GLU A 21 5.23 -3.13 -16.68
CA GLU A 21 4.21 -2.79 -15.69
C GLU A 21 4.42 -1.35 -15.18
N VAL A 22 3.37 -0.53 -15.26
CA VAL A 22 3.39 0.81 -14.67
C VAL A 22 3.28 0.71 -13.15
N THR A 23 4.33 1.14 -12.44
CA THR A 23 4.37 1.13 -10.97
C THR A 23 3.77 2.38 -10.34
N SER A 24 3.88 3.52 -11.03
CA SER A 24 3.31 4.81 -10.63
C SER A 24 3.09 5.73 -11.82
N TYR A 25 2.16 6.68 -11.71
CA TYR A 25 1.86 7.65 -12.76
C TYR A 25 1.53 9.02 -12.19
N LYS A 26 1.69 10.06 -13.01
CA LYS A 26 1.29 11.43 -12.66
C LYS A 26 -0.15 11.68 -13.09
N TYR A 27 -0.98 12.16 -12.16
CA TYR A 27 -2.35 12.60 -12.44
C TYR A 27 -2.61 13.93 -11.74
N LEU A 28 -2.96 14.96 -12.51
CA LEU A 28 -3.22 16.32 -12.01
C LEU A 28 -2.12 16.86 -11.07
N GLY A 29 -0.85 16.54 -11.36
CA GLY A 29 0.31 16.97 -10.57
C GLY A 29 0.63 16.08 -9.35
N ALA A 30 -0.22 15.11 -9.01
CA ALA A 30 0.05 14.13 -7.96
C ALA A 30 0.66 12.84 -8.53
N THR A 31 1.59 12.23 -7.81
CA THR A 31 2.09 10.88 -8.12
C THR A 31 1.20 9.85 -7.43
N LEU A 32 0.57 9.00 -8.24
CA LEU A 32 -0.28 7.90 -7.79
C LEU A 32 0.42 6.57 -8.03
N SER A 33 0.18 5.59 -7.16
CA SER A 33 0.58 4.21 -7.39
C SER A 33 -0.21 3.58 -8.54
N LYS A 34 0.21 2.40 -9.01
CA LYS A 34 -0.56 1.60 -9.96
C LYS A 34 -2.02 1.32 -9.56
N TYR A 35 -2.33 1.42 -8.27
CA TYR A 35 -3.66 1.26 -7.70
C TYR A 35 -4.41 2.59 -7.49
N GLY A 36 -3.87 3.71 -7.96
CA GLY A 36 -4.47 5.04 -7.79
C GLY A 36 -4.24 5.67 -6.41
N ILE A 37 -3.40 5.07 -5.56
CA ILE A 37 -3.16 5.57 -4.20
C ILE A 37 -2.08 6.65 -4.25
N SER A 38 -2.38 7.83 -3.71
CA SER A 38 -1.40 8.91 -3.62
C SER A 38 -0.26 8.57 -2.64
N THR A 39 0.96 8.99 -2.96
CA THR A 39 2.11 8.85 -2.05
C THR A 39 1.84 9.46 -0.67
N ALA A 40 1.08 10.56 -0.59
CA ALA A 40 0.70 11.18 0.67
C ALA A 40 -0.17 10.24 1.53
N GLU A 41 -1.13 9.56 0.90
CA GLU A 41 -2.01 8.60 1.58
C GLU A 41 -1.24 7.37 2.06
N VAL A 42 -0.30 6.86 1.27
CA VAL A 42 0.61 5.77 1.69
C VAL A 42 1.37 6.16 2.96
N ARG A 43 1.93 7.37 3.01
CA ARG A 43 2.66 7.88 4.18
C ARG A 43 1.75 7.97 5.40
N ILE A 44 0.52 8.48 5.26
CA ILE A 44 -0.45 8.57 6.35
C ILE A 44 -0.76 7.17 6.91
N ARG A 45 -0.99 6.17 6.05
CA ARG A 45 -1.26 4.79 6.46
C ARG A 45 -0.08 4.17 7.22
N ILE A 46 1.16 4.40 6.78
CA ILE A 46 2.37 3.92 7.47
C ILE A 46 2.47 4.54 8.87
N VAL A 47 2.25 5.85 8.99
CA VAL A 47 2.30 6.54 10.29
C VAL A 47 1.23 6.01 11.23
N MET A 48 0.00 5.84 10.75
CA MET A 48 -1.09 5.28 11.56
C MET A 48 -0.78 3.85 12.02
N ALA A 49 -0.32 2.98 11.12
CA ALA A 49 0.05 1.61 11.46
C ALA A 49 1.17 1.59 12.52
N THR A 50 2.18 2.45 12.36
CA THR A 50 3.29 2.58 13.31
C THR A 50 2.81 3.06 14.69
N ALA A 51 1.88 4.02 14.73
CA ALA A 51 1.29 4.50 15.97
C ALA A 51 0.47 3.41 16.67
N VAL A 52 -0.32 2.64 15.92
CA VAL A 52 -1.10 1.50 16.45
C VAL A 52 -0.17 0.44 17.03
N GLU A 53 0.89 0.07 16.32
CA GLU A 53 1.91 -0.87 16.81
C GLU A 53 2.54 -0.42 18.13
N ALA A 54 2.88 0.87 18.25
CA ALA A 54 3.42 1.43 19.49
C ALA A 54 2.42 1.34 20.66
N ILE A 55 1.14 1.61 20.41
CA ILE A 55 0.08 1.49 21.42
C ILE A 55 -0.10 0.04 21.87
N ILE A 56 -0.14 -0.90 20.94
CA ILE A 56 -0.27 -2.34 21.23
C ILE A 56 0.92 -2.82 22.07
N ARG A 57 2.15 -2.46 21.69
CA ARG A 57 3.36 -2.78 22.46
C ARG A 57 3.31 -2.21 23.88
N LYS A 58 2.82 -0.98 24.07
CA LYS A 58 2.65 -0.37 25.38
C LYS A 58 1.63 -1.12 26.24
N LYS A 59 0.50 -1.54 25.66
CA LYS A 59 -0.51 -2.35 26.36
C LYS A 59 0.02 -3.72 26.76
N ASN A 60 0.76 -4.39 25.89
CA ASN A 60 1.32 -5.72 26.15
C ASN A 60 2.42 -5.72 27.24
N LYS A 61 3.17 -4.62 27.40
CA LYS A 61 4.11 -4.47 28.53
C LYS A 61 3.42 -4.50 29.90
N HIS A 62 2.17 -4.05 29.99
CA HIS A 62 1.43 -4.00 31.25
C HIS A 62 0.85 -5.36 31.69
N VAL A 63 0.89 -6.37 30.79
CA VAL A 63 0.37 -7.73 31.04
C VAL A 63 1.48 -8.67 31.54
N LEU A 64 2.76 -8.32 31.35
CA LEU A 64 3.92 -9.19 31.67
C LEU A 64 4.61 -8.88 33.01
N MET A 65 4.10 -7.95 33.82
CA MET A 65 4.59 -7.71 35.17
C MET A 65 3.41 -7.50 36.14
N PRO A 66 2.81 -8.57 36.68
CA PRO A 66 1.94 -8.46 37.85
C PRO A 66 2.79 -8.19 39.10
N SER A 67 2.27 -7.28 39.95
CA SER A 67 2.80 -6.90 41.26
C SER A 67 2.70 -8.01 42.29
#